data_AF-A0A3D2M920-F1
#
_entry.id   AF-A0A3D2M920-F1
#
_cell.length_a   1.000
_cell.length_b   1.000
_cell.length_c   1.000
_cell.angle_alpha   90.00
_cell.angle_beta   90.00
_cell.angle_gamma   90.00
#
_symmetry.space_group_name_H-M   'P 1'
#
loop_
_entity.id
_entity.type
_entity.pdbx_description
1 polymer ?
#
loop_
_entity_poly.entity_id
_entity_poly.type
_entity_poly.pdbx_seq_one_letter_code
_entity_poly.pdbx_strand_id
1 'polypeptide(L)'
;MALQQVNLGAEGTGAGGDTARRAFEKMNANFSNPAYAASKVVQASPTDTTAGALMAVGAFGLGATNGPQVTDLNAVLVGGQYAVPDGAQNAPTPSLGTLQVIAYSSVAVSQLFISRESVPRIYLRAYVAGPAWTPWSEIYHARRILGIVSQSSGVPTGAIFQIIENANGRAVRYADGTQICFSPAFTINCNIQYGSIYRSDDTNWTYPASFSASGQTSGSASCGNSGIPIGHIRTLYDSATLRLACGGSRTGDSVSAVAFGRWY
;
A
#
# COMPACT_ATOMS: atom_id res chain seq x y z
N MET A 1 -47.06 3.81 -2.24
CA MET A 1 -47.89 3.18 -1.19
C MET A 1 -49.23 3.88 -1.16
N ALA A 2 -50.33 3.13 -1.03
CA ALA A 2 -51.66 3.71 -0.90
C ALA A 2 -51.95 3.96 0.59
N LEU A 3 -52.24 5.20 0.95
CA LEU A 3 -52.68 5.55 2.31
C LEU A 3 -54.08 4.98 2.55
N GLN A 4 -54.37 4.54 3.78
CA GLN A 4 -55.76 4.29 4.17
C GLN A 4 -56.47 5.61 4.38
N GLN A 5 -57.31 5.98 3.43
CA GLN A 5 -58.15 7.17 3.52
C GLN A 5 -59.33 6.91 4.47
N VAL A 6 -59.60 7.90 5.31
CA VAL A 6 -60.80 7.94 6.15
C VAL A 6 -61.98 8.37 5.28
N ASN A 7 -63.05 7.58 5.24
CA ASN A 7 -64.27 7.97 4.56
C ASN A 7 -65.12 8.85 5.49
N LEU A 8 -65.34 10.11 5.08
CA LEU A 8 -66.15 11.08 5.82
C LEU A 8 -67.67 10.95 5.57
N GLY A 9 -68.09 10.10 4.64
CA GLY A 9 -69.50 9.97 4.21
C GLY A 9 -69.90 10.98 3.14
N ALA A 10 -71.17 10.93 2.70
CA ALA A 10 -71.73 11.89 1.77
C ALA A 10 -72.03 13.24 2.46
N GLU A 11 -71.80 14.36 1.77
CA GLU A 11 -72.08 15.69 2.31
C GLU A 11 -73.54 15.82 2.77
N GLY A 12 -73.75 16.35 3.98
CA GLY A 12 -75.07 16.79 4.46
C GLY A 12 -75.89 15.82 5.31
N THR A 13 -75.54 14.53 5.42
CA THR A 13 -76.33 13.57 6.24
C THR A 13 -75.56 12.87 7.35
N GLY A 14 -74.22 12.87 7.32
CA GLY A 14 -73.38 12.16 8.30
C GLY A 14 -73.55 10.63 8.30
N ALA A 15 -74.38 10.09 7.43
CA ALA A 15 -74.70 8.67 7.34
C ALA A 15 -73.79 7.98 6.30
N GLY A 16 -73.17 6.87 6.69
CA GLY A 16 -72.37 6.02 5.78
C GLY A 16 -70.85 6.25 5.77
N GLY A 17 -70.32 7.13 6.64
CA GLY A 17 -68.88 7.26 6.88
C GLY A 17 -68.30 6.14 7.76
N ASP A 18 -66.96 6.08 7.86
CA ASP A 18 -66.32 5.19 8.84
C ASP A 18 -66.73 5.57 10.27
N THR A 19 -66.97 4.57 11.13
CA THR A 19 -67.15 4.86 12.57
C THR A 19 -65.88 5.47 13.13
N ALA A 20 -65.99 6.28 14.19
CA ALA A 20 -64.82 6.92 14.81
C ALA A 20 -63.71 5.90 15.14
N ARG A 21 -64.07 4.71 15.64
CA ARG A 21 -63.12 3.61 15.89
C ARG A 21 -62.38 3.18 14.63
N ARG A 22 -63.09 2.91 13.53
CA ARG A 22 -62.48 2.49 12.25
C ARG A 22 -61.63 3.60 11.65
N ALA A 23 -62.06 4.87 11.76
CA ALA A 23 -61.27 6.01 11.31
C ALA A 23 -59.94 6.11 12.09
N PHE A 24 -59.96 5.97 13.42
CA PHE A 24 -58.73 5.96 14.23
C PHE A 24 -57.83 4.75 13.97
N GLU A 25 -58.41 3.57 13.74
CA GLU A 25 -57.64 2.39 13.31
C GLU A 25 -56.92 2.63 11.98
N LYS A 26 -57.62 3.20 10.98
CA LYS A 26 -57.04 3.57 9.68
C LYS A 26 -55.93 4.63 9.82
N MET A 27 -56.18 5.67 10.62
CA MET A 27 -55.19 6.71 10.90
C MET A 27 -53.95 6.12 11.58
N ASN A 28 -54.11 5.29 12.61
CA ASN A 28 -52.99 4.63 13.27
C ASN A 28 -52.27 3.65 12.34
N ALA A 29 -52.99 2.91 11.49
CA ALA A 29 -52.38 2.02 10.50
C ALA A 29 -51.48 2.78 9.51
N ASN A 30 -51.79 4.04 9.19
CA ASN A 30 -50.93 4.92 8.39
C ASN A 30 -49.63 5.35 9.13
N PHE A 31 -49.41 4.92 10.38
CA PHE A 31 -48.15 5.10 11.10
C PHE A 31 -47.55 3.79 11.62
N SER A 32 -48.34 2.74 11.85
CA SER A 32 -47.90 1.50 12.49
C SER A 32 -47.91 0.26 11.59
N ASN A 33 -48.66 0.27 10.48
CA ASN A 33 -48.75 -0.88 9.57
C ASN A 33 -47.87 -0.67 8.34
N PRO A 34 -46.83 -1.48 8.08
CA PRO A 34 -45.92 -1.29 6.95
C PRO A 34 -46.59 -1.33 5.56
N ALA A 35 -47.82 -1.84 5.43
CA ALA A 35 -48.60 -1.78 4.19
C ALA A 35 -49.16 -0.38 3.86
N TYR A 36 -49.37 0.46 4.88
CA TYR A 36 -50.06 1.74 4.78
C TYR A 36 -49.27 2.90 5.42
N ALA A 37 -48.26 2.58 6.23
CA ALA A 37 -47.58 3.56 7.03
C ALA A 37 -46.75 4.51 6.16
N ALA A 38 -46.97 5.81 6.32
CA ALA A 38 -46.09 6.83 5.75
C ALA A 38 -44.69 6.78 6.37
N SER A 39 -44.55 6.12 7.53
CA SER A 39 -43.28 5.67 8.09
C SER A 39 -42.67 4.59 7.19
N LYS A 40 -41.86 4.98 6.21
CA LYS A 40 -40.79 4.10 5.73
C LYS A 40 -40.00 3.65 6.95
N VAL A 41 -39.86 2.34 7.15
CA VAL A 41 -39.13 1.79 8.29
C VAL A 41 -37.73 2.39 8.30
N VAL A 42 -37.35 3.04 9.41
CA VAL A 42 -35.96 3.46 9.62
C VAL A 42 -35.11 2.21 9.63
N GLN A 43 -33.95 2.24 8.98
CA GLN A 43 -33.03 1.11 8.90
C GLN A 43 -32.83 0.43 10.27
N ALA A 44 -32.83 -0.91 10.29
CA ALA A 44 -32.69 -1.69 11.52
C ALA A 44 -31.25 -1.72 12.05
N SER A 45 -30.27 -1.47 11.17
CA SER A 45 -28.86 -1.41 11.52
C SER A 45 -28.10 -0.44 10.60
N PRO A 46 -26.88 -0.01 10.97
CA PRO A 46 -26.06 0.85 10.11
C PRO A 46 -25.66 0.23 8.75
N THR A 47 -25.91 -1.06 8.52
CA THR A 47 -25.61 -1.76 7.26
C THR A 47 -26.86 -2.39 6.61
N ASP A 48 -28.05 -1.99 7.06
CA ASP A 48 -29.31 -2.54 6.56
C ASP A 48 -29.61 -2.04 5.15
N THR A 49 -29.73 -2.99 4.21
CA THR A 49 -30.00 -2.75 2.78
C THR A 49 -31.47 -2.93 2.39
N THR A 50 -32.38 -3.03 3.36
CA THR A 50 -33.81 -3.25 3.11
C THR A 50 -34.36 -2.19 2.15
N ALA A 51 -34.86 -2.66 1.01
CA ALA A 51 -35.39 -1.79 -0.02
C ALA A 51 -36.52 -0.93 0.54
N GLY A 52 -36.38 0.39 0.39
CA GLY A 52 -37.37 1.31 0.91
C GLY A 52 -37.18 1.71 2.37
N ALA A 53 -36.17 1.25 3.10
CA ALA A 53 -35.88 1.80 4.43
C ALA A 53 -35.41 3.28 4.34
N LEU A 54 -35.60 4.03 5.43
CA LEU A 54 -35.01 5.37 5.60
C LEU A 54 -33.63 5.25 6.25
N MET A 55 -32.61 5.91 5.67
CA MET A 55 -31.27 5.95 6.23
C MET A 55 -31.27 6.78 7.53
N ALA A 56 -30.81 6.18 8.63
CA ALA A 56 -30.55 6.91 9.88
C ALA A 56 -29.16 7.56 9.84
N VAL A 57 -28.90 8.53 10.73
CA VAL A 57 -27.55 9.10 10.90
C VAL A 57 -26.57 7.98 11.23
N GLY A 58 -25.44 7.94 10.50
CA GLY A 58 -24.44 6.87 10.60
C GLY A 58 -24.69 5.66 9.69
N ALA A 59 -25.77 5.65 8.89
CA ALA A 59 -25.99 4.66 7.83
C ALA A 59 -24.76 4.53 6.94
N PHE A 60 -24.26 3.31 6.76
CA PHE A 60 -23.09 3.02 5.92
C PHE A 60 -21.88 3.91 6.24
N GLY A 61 -21.75 4.35 7.50
CA GLY A 61 -20.69 5.23 7.99
C GLY A 61 -20.87 6.72 7.73
N LEU A 62 -21.91 7.13 7.01
CA LEU A 62 -22.15 8.54 6.69
C LEU A 62 -22.66 9.30 7.92
N GLY A 63 -21.87 10.25 8.41
CA GLY A 63 -22.17 11.01 9.62
C GLY A 63 -21.97 10.22 10.91
N ALA A 64 -21.30 9.06 10.86
CA ALA A 64 -20.99 8.27 12.05
C ALA A 64 -19.71 8.78 12.73
N THR A 65 -19.71 8.82 14.07
CA THR A 65 -18.48 8.97 14.86
C THR A 65 -17.66 7.67 14.85
N ASN A 66 -18.34 6.53 14.86
CA ASN A 66 -17.76 5.19 14.70
C ASN A 66 -18.39 4.54 13.47
N GLY A 67 -17.60 4.33 12.41
CA GLY A 67 -18.08 3.64 11.22
C GLY A 67 -18.50 2.20 11.52
N PRO A 68 -19.47 1.62 10.77
CA PRO A 68 -19.82 0.21 10.90
C PRO A 68 -18.57 -0.65 10.71
N GLN A 69 -18.31 -1.56 11.65
CA GLN A 69 -17.13 -2.42 11.59
C GLN A 69 -17.33 -3.56 10.59
N VAL A 70 -16.28 -3.83 9.81
CA VAL A 70 -16.22 -4.97 8.88
C VAL A 70 -14.97 -5.80 9.16
N THR A 71 -15.15 -7.10 9.38
CA THR A 71 -14.05 -8.03 9.73
C THR A 71 -13.56 -8.85 8.54
N ASP A 72 -14.29 -8.84 7.42
CA ASP A 72 -13.88 -9.43 6.15
C ASP A 72 -14.20 -8.44 5.02
N LEU A 73 -13.16 -7.95 4.35
CA LEU A 73 -13.32 -6.96 3.28
C LEU A 73 -13.92 -7.57 2.01
N ASN A 74 -13.87 -8.89 1.81
CA ASN A 74 -14.50 -9.55 0.67
C ASN A 74 -16.03 -9.61 0.80
N ALA A 75 -16.56 -9.57 2.03
CA ALA A 75 -18.00 -9.58 2.29
C ALA A 75 -18.68 -8.23 2.03
N VAL A 76 -17.90 -7.14 1.87
CA VAL A 76 -18.43 -5.78 1.77
C VAL A 76 -18.65 -5.38 0.31
N LEU A 77 -19.85 -5.69 -0.19
CA LEU A 77 -20.31 -5.33 -1.54
C LEU A 77 -21.28 -4.13 -1.55
N VAL A 78 -21.67 -3.65 -0.38
CA VAL A 78 -22.56 -2.49 -0.24
C VAL A 78 -21.72 -1.22 -0.19
N GLY A 79 -22.15 -0.18 -0.90
CA GLY A 79 -21.46 1.10 -0.91
C GLY A 79 -21.52 1.78 0.46
N GLY A 80 -20.41 2.37 0.89
CA GLY A 80 -20.31 2.98 2.22
C GLY A 80 -18.88 3.27 2.67
N GLN A 81 -18.77 3.76 3.91
CA GLN A 81 -17.54 3.98 4.64
C GLN A 81 -17.55 3.09 5.89
N TYR A 82 -16.53 2.26 6.04
CA TYR A 82 -16.49 1.23 7.07
C TYR A 82 -15.22 1.35 7.90
N ALA A 83 -15.33 1.02 9.19
CA ALA A 83 -14.19 0.87 10.06
C ALA A 83 -13.64 -0.56 9.92
N VAL A 84 -12.32 -0.69 9.80
CA VAL A 84 -11.65 -1.98 9.66
C VAL A 84 -10.77 -2.20 10.90
N PRO A 85 -11.03 -3.23 11.72
CA PRO A 85 -10.19 -3.56 12.87
C PRO A 85 -8.85 -4.19 12.45
N ASP A 86 -7.90 -4.27 13.39
CA ASP A 86 -6.65 -5.01 13.19
C ASP A 86 -6.94 -6.48 12.84
N GLY A 87 -6.18 -7.02 11.89
CA GLY A 87 -6.27 -8.41 11.47
C GLY A 87 -7.54 -8.78 10.70
N ALA A 88 -8.29 -7.81 10.19
CA ALA A 88 -9.44 -8.08 9.33
C ALA A 88 -9.05 -8.95 8.12
N GLN A 89 -9.90 -9.93 7.80
CA GLN A 89 -9.68 -10.84 6.69
C GLN A 89 -9.69 -10.09 5.36
N ASN A 90 -8.81 -10.51 4.45
CA ASN A 90 -8.66 -9.93 3.12
C ASN A 90 -8.28 -8.44 3.10
N ALA A 91 -7.80 -7.90 4.22
CA ALA A 91 -7.17 -6.58 4.27
C ALA A 91 -5.79 -6.59 3.59
N PRO A 92 -5.37 -5.48 2.97
CA PRO A 92 -4.04 -5.38 2.33
C PRO A 92 -2.89 -5.32 3.35
N THR A 93 -3.19 -4.94 4.59
CA THR A 93 -2.24 -4.83 5.71
C THR A 93 -2.89 -5.41 6.96
N PRO A 94 -2.11 -5.93 7.93
CA PRO A 94 -2.66 -6.37 9.22
C PRO A 94 -3.19 -5.21 10.08
N SER A 95 -2.78 -3.98 9.77
CA SER A 95 -3.13 -2.76 10.50
C SER A 95 -4.59 -2.34 10.26
N LEU A 96 -5.22 -1.82 11.32
CA LEU A 96 -6.56 -1.22 11.29
C LEU A 96 -6.63 -0.03 10.31
N GLY A 97 -7.83 0.29 9.86
CA GLY A 97 -8.01 1.30 8.82
C GLY A 97 -9.45 1.71 8.58
N THR A 98 -9.64 2.43 7.48
CA THR A 98 -10.96 2.77 6.94
C THR A 98 -11.09 2.24 5.53
N LEU A 99 -12.26 1.70 5.20
CA LEU A 99 -12.60 1.20 3.88
C LEU A 99 -13.71 2.06 3.28
N GLN A 100 -13.49 2.60 2.09
CA GLN A 100 -14.54 3.15 1.25
C GLN A 100 -14.90 2.13 0.18
N VAL A 101 -16.18 1.79 0.08
CA VAL A 101 -16.73 0.91 -0.96
C VAL A 101 -17.57 1.74 -1.90
N ILE A 102 -17.22 1.70 -3.18
CA ILE A 102 -17.92 2.38 -4.26
C ILE A 102 -18.63 1.29 -5.06
N ALA A 103 -19.93 1.18 -4.88
CA ALA A 103 -20.74 0.19 -5.56
C ALA A 103 -20.96 0.57 -7.02
N TYR A 104 -20.77 -0.39 -7.93
CA TYR A 104 -21.14 -0.27 -9.35
C TYR A 104 -22.41 -1.08 -9.65
N SER A 105 -22.47 -2.33 -9.17
CA SER A 105 -23.63 -3.21 -9.25
C SER A 105 -23.65 -4.18 -8.06
N SER A 106 -24.67 -5.04 -7.96
CA SER A 106 -24.72 -6.09 -6.94
C SER A 106 -23.60 -7.12 -7.05
N VAL A 107 -22.85 -7.13 -8.15
CA VAL A 107 -21.75 -8.06 -8.43
C VAL A 107 -20.46 -7.34 -8.84
N ALA A 108 -20.36 -6.03 -8.59
CA ALA A 108 -19.15 -5.27 -8.88
C ALA A 108 -19.01 -4.06 -7.97
N VAL A 109 -17.85 -3.93 -7.33
CA VAL A 109 -17.51 -2.82 -6.45
C VAL A 109 -16.05 -2.44 -6.58
N SER A 110 -15.73 -1.18 -6.30
CA SER A 110 -14.37 -0.73 -6.06
C SER A 110 -14.17 -0.48 -4.57
N GLN A 111 -13.01 -0.88 -4.04
CA GLN A 111 -12.64 -0.66 -2.65
C GLN A 111 -11.38 0.19 -2.57
N LEU A 112 -11.43 1.21 -1.71
CA LEU A 112 -10.31 2.06 -1.33
C LEU A 112 -10.07 1.86 0.17
N PHE A 113 -8.91 1.35 0.55
CA PHE A 113 -8.51 1.16 1.94
C PHE A 113 -7.42 2.14 2.34
N ILE A 114 -7.54 2.74 3.52
CA ILE A 114 -6.54 3.62 4.11
C ILE A 114 -6.16 3.05 5.47
N SER A 115 -4.90 2.65 5.66
CA SER A 115 -4.40 2.17 6.94
C SER A 115 -4.25 3.32 7.94
N ARG A 116 -4.45 3.05 9.23
CA ARG A 116 -4.20 3.99 10.34
C ARG A 116 -2.87 3.67 11.01
N GLU A 117 -1.80 3.78 10.24
CA GLU A 117 -0.42 3.66 10.69
C GLU A 117 0.21 5.06 10.83
N SER A 118 1.41 5.16 11.43
CA SER A 118 2.14 6.44 11.54
C SER A 118 2.48 7.05 10.18
N VAL A 119 2.66 6.21 9.16
CA VAL A 119 2.67 6.58 7.74
C VAL A 119 1.55 5.78 7.08
N PRO A 120 0.37 6.37 6.84
CA PRO A 120 -0.77 5.65 6.31
C PRO A 120 -0.48 5.14 4.91
N ARG A 121 -1.00 3.97 4.57
CA ARG A 121 -0.92 3.38 3.24
C ARG A 121 -2.29 3.38 2.60
N ILE A 122 -2.32 3.60 1.29
CA ILE A 122 -3.55 3.70 0.52
C ILE A 122 -3.56 2.56 -0.49
N TYR A 123 -4.65 1.80 -0.53
CA TYR A 123 -4.81 0.65 -1.43
C TYR A 123 -6.11 0.72 -2.20
N LEU A 124 -6.08 0.26 -3.45
CA LEU A 124 -7.26 0.08 -4.29
C LEU A 124 -7.38 -1.37 -4.76
N ARG A 125 -8.61 -1.85 -4.87
CA ARG A 125 -8.93 -3.09 -5.58
C ARG A 125 -10.36 -3.04 -6.13
N ALA A 126 -10.70 -3.97 -6.99
CA ALA A 126 -12.05 -4.12 -7.50
C ALA A 126 -12.53 -5.57 -7.35
N TYR A 127 -13.82 -5.72 -7.13
CA TYR A 127 -14.55 -6.93 -7.46
C TYR A 127 -15.14 -6.72 -8.85
N VAL A 128 -14.60 -7.44 -9.83
CA VAL A 128 -15.09 -7.42 -11.22
C VAL A 128 -16.06 -8.58 -11.40
N ALA A 129 -17.22 -8.36 -12.01
CA ALA A 129 -18.26 -9.38 -12.14
C ALA A 129 -17.70 -10.71 -12.67
N GLY A 130 -17.66 -11.72 -11.81
CA GLY A 130 -16.88 -12.95 -11.96
C GLY A 130 -16.17 -13.28 -10.63
N PRO A 131 -15.76 -14.53 -10.35
CA PRO A 131 -15.42 -14.98 -9.00
C PRO A 131 -14.03 -14.52 -8.51
N ALA A 132 -13.56 -13.32 -8.85
CA ALA A 132 -12.23 -12.89 -8.49
C ALA A 132 -12.17 -11.40 -8.10
N TRP A 133 -11.83 -11.17 -6.83
CA TRP A 133 -11.24 -9.90 -6.41
C TRP A 133 -9.91 -9.69 -7.14
N THR A 134 -9.67 -8.48 -7.64
CA THR A 134 -8.33 -8.11 -8.05
C THR A 134 -7.41 -8.09 -6.82
N PRO A 135 -6.10 -8.31 -7.00
CA PRO A 135 -5.14 -8.02 -5.95
C PRO A 135 -5.25 -6.56 -5.49
N TRP A 136 -4.88 -6.31 -4.24
CA TRP A 136 -4.71 -4.96 -3.73
C TRP A 136 -3.52 -4.28 -4.42
N SER A 137 -3.73 -3.05 -4.88
CA SER A 137 -2.69 -2.20 -5.46
C SER A 137 -2.44 -1.00 -4.55
N GLU A 138 -1.19 -0.83 -4.08
CA GLU A 138 -0.80 0.30 -3.22
C GLU A 138 -0.59 1.57 -4.05
N ILE A 139 -1.11 2.70 -3.57
CA ILE A 139 -0.82 4.04 -4.09
C ILE A 139 0.32 4.62 -3.27
N TYR A 140 1.44 4.94 -3.93
CA TYR A 140 2.57 5.61 -3.29
C TYR A 140 2.33 7.12 -3.17
N HIS A 141 2.61 7.67 -2.00
CA HIS A 141 2.65 9.10 -1.74
C HIS A 141 4.05 9.51 -1.24
N ALA A 142 4.32 10.82 -1.15
CA ALA A 142 5.67 11.35 -0.89
C ALA A 142 6.39 10.72 0.32
N ARG A 143 5.67 10.41 1.40
CA ARG A 143 6.25 9.79 2.63
C ARG A 143 6.56 8.29 2.50
N ARG A 144 6.16 7.65 1.40
CA ARG A 144 6.43 6.22 1.10
C ARG A 144 7.54 6.05 0.07
N ILE A 145 8.06 7.14 -0.50
CA ILE A 145 9.11 7.07 -1.54
C ILE A 145 10.44 6.60 -0.94
N LEU A 146 10.83 7.15 0.22
CA LEU A 146 12.08 6.83 0.91
C LEU A 146 11.80 6.02 2.17
N GLY A 147 12.48 4.90 2.34
CA GLY A 147 12.33 4.01 3.50
C GLY A 147 12.97 2.65 3.26
N ILE A 148 12.60 1.63 4.03
CA ILE A 148 13.08 0.26 3.79
C ILE A 148 12.45 -0.26 2.49
N VAL A 149 13.30 -0.69 1.55
CA VAL A 149 12.86 -1.33 0.32
C VAL A 149 12.70 -2.84 0.59
N SER A 150 11.56 -3.39 0.22
CA SER A 150 11.24 -4.81 0.34
C SER A 150 10.38 -5.25 -0.84
N GLN A 151 10.41 -6.54 -1.13
CA GLN A 151 9.61 -7.16 -2.19
C GLN A 151 9.08 -8.52 -1.73
N SER A 152 8.02 -8.96 -2.38
CA SER A 152 7.54 -10.34 -2.32
C SER A 152 7.23 -10.80 -3.73
N SER A 153 7.88 -11.89 -4.18
CA SER A 153 7.71 -12.46 -5.52
C SER A 153 7.86 -11.45 -6.67
N GLY A 154 8.81 -10.52 -6.54
CA GLY A 154 9.09 -9.47 -7.52
C GLY A 154 8.20 -8.23 -7.41
N VAL A 155 7.22 -8.21 -6.50
CA VAL A 155 6.34 -7.05 -6.26
C VAL A 155 6.87 -6.23 -5.09
N PRO A 156 7.13 -4.91 -5.27
CA PRO A 156 7.53 -4.03 -4.17
C PRO A 156 6.46 -3.95 -3.08
N THR A 157 6.85 -4.20 -1.83
CA THR A 157 5.99 -4.11 -0.63
C THR A 157 6.43 -2.99 0.33
N GLY A 158 7.63 -2.44 0.09
CA GLY A 158 8.31 -1.46 0.93
C GLY A 158 8.24 -0.04 0.38
N ALA A 159 9.32 0.73 0.56
CA ALA A 159 9.54 2.00 -0.11
C ALA A 159 10.15 1.82 -1.52
N ILE A 160 10.24 2.90 -2.29
CA ILE A 160 10.82 2.87 -3.65
C ILE A 160 12.35 2.93 -3.60
N PHE A 161 12.89 3.80 -2.74
CA PHE A 161 14.32 3.97 -2.53
C PHE A 161 14.67 3.74 -1.06
N GLN A 162 15.83 3.14 -0.83
CA GLN A 162 16.44 3.02 0.48
C GLN A 162 17.90 3.45 0.40
N ILE A 163 18.33 4.24 1.38
CA ILE A 163 19.74 4.53 1.62
C ILE A 163 20.21 3.66 2.78
N ILE A 164 21.33 2.97 2.58
CA ILE A 164 22.01 2.17 3.60
C ILE A 164 23.42 2.77 3.72
N GLU A 165 23.78 3.30 4.88
CA GLU A 165 25.10 3.90 5.11
C GLU A 165 25.72 3.32 6.37
N ASN A 166 26.98 2.88 6.26
CA ASN A 166 27.76 2.33 7.36
C ASN A 166 29.26 2.53 7.08
N ALA A 167 30.13 2.00 7.95
CA ALA A 167 31.59 2.14 7.80
C ALA A 167 32.14 1.58 6.48
N ASN A 168 31.40 0.67 5.83
CA ASN A 168 31.79 0.05 4.56
C ASN A 168 31.36 0.89 3.33
N GLY A 169 30.72 2.04 3.54
CA GLY A 169 30.29 2.96 2.49
C GLY A 169 28.78 3.18 2.48
N ARG A 170 28.25 3.57 1.32
CA ARG A 170 26.81 3.82 1.12
C ARG A 170 26.24 2.92 0.03
N ALA A 171 25.00 2.48 0.18
CA ALA A 171 24.25 1.81 -0.86
C ALA A 171 22.91 2.50 -1.10
N VAL A 172 22.50 2.53 -2.37
CA VAL A 172 21.16 2.86 -2.80
C VAL A 172 20.49 1.58 -3.28
N ARG A 173 19.40 1.22 -2.63
CA ARG A 173 18.57 0.08 -3.01
C ARG A 173 17.28 0.60 -3.64
N TYR A 174 16.88 -0.02 -4.74
CA TYR A 174 15.74 0.33 -5.56
C TYR A 174 14.70 -0.78 -5.51
N ALA A 175 13.42 -0.41 -5.52
CA ALA A 175 12.30 -1.35 -5.49
C ALA A 175 12.24 -2.31 -6.68
N ASP A 176 12.86 -1.95 -7.80
CA ASP A 176 12.97 -2.81 -8.99
C ASP A 176 13.95 -3.99 -8.80
N GLY A 177 14.73 -4.00 -7.72
CA GLY A 177 15.76 -4.98 -7.42
C GLY A 177 17.19 -4.53 -7.68
N THR A 178 17.38 -3.32 -8.21
CA THR A 178 18.70 -2.74 -8.40
C THR A 178 19.30 -2.31 -7.05
N GLN A 179 20.59 -2.57 -6.87
CA GLN A 179 21.37 -2.05 -5.76
C GLN A 179 22.68 -1.48 -6.29
N ILE A 180 23.07 -0.32 -5.78
CA ILE A 180 24.33 0.33 -6.12
C ILE A 180 25.05 0.63 -4.81
N CYS A 181 26.22 0.03 -4.61
CA CYS A 181 27.13 0.30 -3.51
C CYS A 181 28.22 1.26 -3.95
N PHE A 182 28.60 2.19 -3.07
CA PHE A 182 29.70 3.12 -3.23
C PHE A 182 30.66 2.93 -2.05
N SER A 183 31.92 2.70 -2.34
CA SER A 183 32.95 2.48 -1.33
C SER A 183 33.35 3.78 -0.66
N PRO A 184 33.96 3.72 0.54
CA PRO A 184 34.80 4.81 1.01
C PRO A 184 36.03 4.98 0.10
N ALA A 185 36.82 6.04 0.33
CA ALA A 185 38.13 6.17 -0.30
C ALA A 185 39.12 5.22 0.38
N PHE A 186 39.85 4.45 -0.41
CA PHE A 186 40.96 3.61 0.01
C PHE A 186 42.28 4.25 -0.35
N THR A 187 43.29 4.07 0.49
CA THR A 187 44.66 4.45 0.18
C THR A 187 45.42 3.21 -0.29
N ILE A 188 45.81 3.20 -1.56
CA ILE A 188 46.51 2.07 -2.19
C ILE A 188 47.93 2.48 -2.57
N ASN A 189 48.89 1.62 -2.29
CA ASN A 189 50.28 1.78 -2.71
C ASN A 189 50.54 0.87 -3.91
N CYS A 190 50.93 1.45 -5.03
CA CYS A 190 51.28 0.74 -6.25
C CYS A 190 52.81 0.76 -6.40
N ASN A 191 53.48 -0.01 -5.55
CA ASN A 191 54.94 0.01 -5.38
C ASN A 191 55.58 -1.37 -5.46
N ILE A 192 54.82 -2.42 -5.77
CA ILE A 192 55.32 -3.78 -5.92
C ILE A 192 55.72 -3.99 -7.38
N GLN A 193 57.00 -4.19 -7.65
CA GLN A 193 57.47 -4.41 -9.02
C GLN A 193 56.92 -5.72 -9.60
N TYR A 194 56.48 -5.67 -10.86
CA TYR A 194 56.00 -6.82 -11.62
C TYR A 194 56.40 -6.67 -13.10
N GLY A 195 57.58 -7.19 -13.47
CA GLY A 195 58.16 -6.93 -14.78
C GLY A 195 58.46 -5.43 -14.98
N SER A 196 57.99 -4.87 -16.09
CA SER A 196 58.16 -3.44 -16.43
C SER A 196 57.06 -2.53 -15.87
N ILE A 197 56.14 -3.07 -15.06
CA ILE A 197 55.10 -2.31 -14.38
C ILE A 197 55.21 -2.50 -12.87
N TYR A 198 54.44 -1.70 -12.12
CA TYR A 198 54.23 -1.86 -10.69
C TYR A 198 52.77 -2.23 -10.45
N ARG A 199 52.52 -2.96 -9.37
CA ARG A 199 51.17 -3.31 -8.90
C ARG A 199 51.00 -2.97 -7.43
N SER A 200 49.76 -2.94 -6.99
CA SER A 200 49.43 -2.93 -5.57
C SER A 200 49.22 -4.34 -5.02
N ASP A 201 49.21 -4.44 -3.69
CA ASP A 201 48.54 -5.55 -3.00
C ASP A 201 47.02 -5.50 -3.22
N ASP A 202 46.35 -6.59 -2.86
CA ASP A 202 44.90 -6.69 -2.90
C ASP A 202 44.27 -5.85 -1.78
N THR A 203 43.37 -4.95 -2.17
CA THR A 203 42.54 -4.19 -1.24
C THR A 203 41.13 -4.78 -1.25
N ASN A 204 40.64 -5.25 -0.11
CA ASN A 204 39.31 -5.82 0.00
C ASN A 204 38.31 -4.76 0.48
N TRP A 205 37.18 -4.69 -0.21
CA TRP A 205 36.02 -3.88 0.15
C TRP A 205 34.84 -4.79 0.44
N THR A 206 34.44 -4.89 1.70
CA THR A 206 33.13 -5.45 2.08
C THR A 206 32.04 -4.47 1.70
N TYR A 207 30.96 -4.90 1.06
CA TYR A 207 29.89 -3.98 0.68
C TYR A 207 29.07 -3.51 1.89
N PRO A 208 28.50 -2.29 1.85
CA PRO A 208 27.56 -1.83 2.87
C PRO A 208 26.25 -2.64 2.88
N ALA A 209 25.90 -3.29 1.77
CA ALA A 209 24.83 -4.27 1.67
C ALA A 209 25.19 -5.34 0.61
N SER A 210 24.89 -6.61 0.88
CA SER A 210 25.15 -7.71 -0.05
C SER A 210 24.16 -7.73 -1.22
N PHE A 211 24.60 -8.29 -2.35
CA PHE A 211 23.80 -8.65 -3.52
C PHE A 211 23.26 -10.08 -3.40
N SER A 212 22.33 -10.46 -4.29
CA SER A 212 21.66 -11.78 -4.24
C SER A 212 22.51 -12.93 -4.74
N ALA A 213 23.43 -12.70 -5.70
CA ALA A 213 24.29 -13.72 -6.27
C ALA A 213 25.60 -13.16 -6.82
N SER A 214 26.67 -13.97 -6.78
CA SER A 214 27.94 -13.68 -7.46
C SER A 214 27.77 -13.81 -8.97
N GLY A 215 28.19 -12.80 -9.75
CA GLY A 215 28.09 -12.80 -11.22
C GLY A 215 27.00 -11.88 -11.80
N GLN A 216 26.15 -11.32 -10.94
CA GLN A 216 25.24 -10.21 -11.29
C GLN A 216 25.77 -8.85 -10.84
N THR A 217 27.02 -8.83 -10.40
CA THR A 217 27.71 -7.68 -9.83
C THR A 217 28.73 -7.19 -10.84
N SER A 218 28.69 -5.90 -11.13
CA SER A 218 29.71 -5.22 -11.93
C SER A 218 30.23 -4.06 -11.14
N GLY A 219 31.50 -3.71 -11.31
CA GLY A 219 32.09 -2.62 -10.57
C GLY A 219 33.12 -1.86 -11.37
N SER A 220 33.42 -0.65 -10.89
CA SER A 220 34.46 0.20 -11.42
C SER A 220 35.18 0.87 -10.26
N ALA A 221 36.46 1.15 -10.44
CA ALA A 221 37.28 1.88 -9.49
C ALA A 221 37.87 3.12 -10.16
N SER A 222 37.86 4.25 -9.46
CA SER A 222 38.47 5.50 -9.91
C SER A 222 39.60 5.89 -8.96
N CYS A 223 40.69 6.41 -9.51
CA CYS A 223 41.80 6.97 -8.75
C CYS A 223 41.78 8.50 -8.82
N GLY A 224 42.09 9.17 -7.71
CA GLY A 224 42.13 10.65 -7.66
C GLY A 224 43.38 11.30 -8.23
N ASN A 225 44.45 10.54 -8.51
CA ASN A 225 45.77 11.08 -8.89
C ASN A 225 45.99 11.04 -10.42
N SER A 226 46.78 12.00 -10.96
CA SER A 226 46.97 12.27 -12.40
C SER A 226 47.68 11.20 -13.24
N GLY A 227 47.98 10.01 -12.69
CA GLY A 227 48.42 8.87 -13.51
C GLY A 227 47.21 8.02 -13.90
N ILE A 228 47.27 7.30 -15.02
CA ILE A 228 46.21 6.37 -15.46
C ILE A 228 46.52 4.97 -14.91
N PRO A 229 46.18 4.60 -13.65
CA PRO A 229 46.29 3.22 -13.24
C PRO A 229 45.23 2.39 -13.95
N ILE A 230 45.63 1.21 -14.39
CA ILE A 230 44.70 0.18 -14.84
C ILE A 230 44.24 -0.54 -13.58
N GLY A 231 42.96 -0.35 -13.21
CA GLY A 231 42.34 -0.98 -12.06
C GLY A 231 41.63 -2.28 -12.46
N HIS A 232 41.84 -3.34 -11.69
CA HIS A 232 41.02 -4.54 -11.76
C HIS A 232 40.15 -4.63 -10.51
N ILE A 233 38.86 -4.89 -10.70
CA ILE A 233 37.93 -5.19 -9.61
C ILE A 233 37.34 -6.59 -9.81
N ARG A 234 37.54 -7.46 -8.82
CA ARG A 234 36.84 -8.75 -8.73
C ARG A 234 35.66 -8.56 -7.81
N THR A 235 34.44 -8.78 -8.31
CA THR A 235 33.22 -8.67 -7.50
C THR A 235 32.74 -10.04 -7.03
N LEU A 236 32.35 -10.13 -5.77
CA LEU A 236 31.56 -11.21 -5.17
C LEU A 236 30.18 -10.64 -4.79
N TYR A 237 29.34 -11.44 -4.13
CA TYR A 237 28.01 -10.97 -3.72
C TYR A 237 28.06 -10.07 -2.48
N ASP A 238 29.07 -10.19 -1.63
CA ASP A 238 29.20 -9.45 -0.36
C ASP A 238 30.42 -8.52 -0.31
N SER A 239 31.32 -8.63 -1.29
CA SER A 239 32.61 -7.95 -1.29
C SER A 239 33.18 -7.76 -2.70
N ALA A 240 34.18 -6.88 -2.81
CA ALA A 240 35.05 -6.78 -3.98
C ALA A 240 36.52 -6.74 -3.57
N THR A 241 37.39 -7.25 -4.43
CA THR A 241 38.83 -7.08 -4.33
C THR A 241 39.32 -6.15 -5.43
N LEU A 242 40.06 -5.11 -5.04
CA LEU A 242 40.63 -4.10 -5.90
C LEU A 242 42.14 -4.29 -6.02
N ARG A 243 42.66 -4.12 -7.23
CA ARG A 243 44.10 -4.06 -7.48
C ARG A 243 44.40 -3.01 -8.53
N LEU A 244 45.47 -2.25 -8.32
CA LEU A 244 45.98 -1.29 -9.30
C LEU A 244 47.24 -1.82 -9.99
N ALA A 245 47.39 -1.46 -11.26
CA ALA A 245 48.65 -1.52 -12.00
C ALA A 245 49.04 -0.11 -12.45
N CYS A 246 50.32 0.22 -12.36
CA CYS A 246 50.86 1.54 -12.67
C CYS A 246 52.21 1.43 -13.41
N GLY A 247 52.51 2.42 -14.26
CA GLY A 247 53.76 2.46 -15.04
C GLY A 247 55.01 2.84 -14.23
N GLY A 248 54.84 3.25 -12.97
CA GLY A 248 55.93 3.64 -12.07
C GLY A 248 55.50 3.49 -10.61
N SER A 249 56.45 3.30 -9.71
CA SER A 249 56.19 3.14 -8.27
C SER A 249 55.52 4.39 -7.70
N ARG A 250 54.42 4.20 -6.97
CA ARG A 250 53.64 5.27 -6.32
C ARG A 250 53.10 4.81 -4.97
N THR A 251 52.89 5.76 -4.08
CA THR A 251 52.29 5.55 -2.76
C THR A 251 51.19 6.56 -2.51
N GLY A 252 50.17 6.18 -1.76
CA GLY A 252 49.10 7.10 -1.38
C GLY A 252 48.06 7.38 -2.46
N ASP A 253 47.85 6.46 -3.41
CA ASP A 253 46.79 6.64 -4.40
C ASP A 253 45.41 6.49 -3.74
N SER A 254 44.59 7.54 -3.83
CA SER A 254 43.21 7.51 -3.33
C SER A 254 42.30 6.84 -4.37
N VAL A 255 41.68 5.73 -4.00
CA VAL A 255 40.79 4.93 -4.87
C VAL A 255 39.40 4.83 -4.28
N SER A 256 38.38 5.07 -5.09
CA SER A 256 36.99 4.78 -4.74
C SER A 256 36.40 3.80 -5.75
N ALA A 257 35.38 3.07 -5.35
CA ALA A 257 34.75 2.07 -6.18
C ALA A 257 33.23 2.12 -6.10
N VAL A 258 32.60 1.70 -7.18
CA VAL A 258 31.16 1.49 -7.28
C VAL A 258 30.94 0.03 -7.65
N ALA A 259 29.94 -0.60 -7.03
CA ALA A 259 29.46 -1.92 -7.42
C ALA A 259 27.95 -1.84 -7.64
N PHE A 260 27.44 -2.42 -8.73
CA PHE A 260 26.02 -2.46 -9.03
C PHE A 260 25.59 -3.89 -9.35
N GLY A 261 24.36 -4.24 -8.98
CA GLY A 261 23.80 -5.57 -9.17
C GLY A 261 22.40 -5.71 -8.60
N ARG A 262 21.94 -6.95 -8.43
CA ARG A 262 20.62 -7.28 -7.88
C ARG A 262 20.69 -7.56 -6.38
N TRP A 263 19.70 -7.12 -5.61
CA TRP A 263 19.59 -7.46 -4.19
C TRP A 263 18.56 -8.56 -3.90
N TYR A 264 17.74 -8.93 -4.89
CA TYR A 264 16.89 -10.12 -4.92
C TYR A 264 16.79 -10.70 -6.33
#